data_AF-A0A497RU76-F1
#
_entry.id   AF-A0A497RU76-F1
#
_cell.length_a   1.000
_cell.length_b   1.000
_cell.length_c   1.000
_cell.angle_alpha   90.00
_cell.angle_beta   90.00
_cell.angle_gamma   90.00
#
_symmetry.space_group_name_H-M   'P 1'
#
loop_
_entity.id
_entity.type
_entity.pdbx_description
1 polymer ?
#
loop_
_entity_poly.entity_id
_entity_poly.type
_entity_poly.pdbx_seq_one_letter_code
_entity_poly.pdbx_strand_id
1 'polypeptide(L)'
;RRSGRFTEQIFLPAPNFNARIKIFEIHCRGKPLSSDINFEKLAELTEGYASSDIKAICDSASEIPWEEAIHEGIEREITMDDFLKAIKKRKSSLIPWINMAKREIEKSGEESIYKDLYAFVSEFKTYEEEEFKKILRKEKIRLTTREDEELRRMEREKKDLEDKIEMAKHKYYRREIAPESVRNIIEDYEKQIIELDVEINKLRSKEKEGK
;
A
#
# COMPACT_ATOMS: atom_id res chain seq x y z
N ARG A 1 37.82 23.19 -11.98
CA ARG A 1 38.28 21.82 -12.33
C ARG A 1 39.80 21.85 -12.55
N ARG A 2 40.60 20.93 -11.99
CA ARG A 2 42.07 20.85 -12.22
C ARG A 2 42.33 19.97 -13.45
N SER A 3 43.20 20.38 -14.36
CA SER A 3 43.57 19.59 -15.54
C SER A 3 44.23 18.26 -15.14
N GLY A 4 43.95 17.18 -15.87
CA GLY A 4 44.62 15.88 -15.73
C GLY A 4 44.03 14.87 -14.73
N ARG A 5 42.77 15.04 -14.27
CA ARG A 5 42.10 14.05 -13.38
C ARG A 5 40.84 13.46 -14.00
N PHE A 6 39.72 14.16 -13.84
CA PHE A 6 38.42 13.72 -14.33
C PHE A 6 38.18 14.35 -15.68
N THR A 7 38.70 13.69 -16.72
CA THR A 7 38.60 14.12 -18.11
C THR A 7 37.21 13.85 -18.66
N GLU A 8 36.66 12.66 -18.37
CA GLU A 8 35.33 12.23 -18.81
C GLU A 8 34.33 12.28 -17.64
N GLN A 9 33.10 12.67 -17.95
CA GLN A 9 31.97 12.61 -17.03
C GLN A 9 30.84 11.84 -17.69
N ILE A 10 30.42 10.75 -17.05
CA ILE A 10 29.30 9.94 -17.52
C ILE A 10 28.16 10.14 -16.51
N PHE A 11 27.04 10.66 -17.00
CA PHE A 11 25.83 10.77 -16.20
C PHE A 11 25.10 9.42 -16.16
N LEU A 12 24.71 8.98 -14.95
CA LEU A 12 23.89 7.81 -14.74
C LEU A 12 22.49 8.27 -14.32
N PRO A 13 21.46 8.09 -15.17
CA PRO A 13 20.10 8.49 -14.85
C PRO A 13 19.49 7.56 -13.80
N ALA A 14 18.36 7.98 -13.22
CA ALA A 14 17.55 7.13 -12.37
C ALA A 14 17.03 5.89 -13.12
N PRO A 15 16.75 4.79 -12.40
CA PRO A 15 16.27 3.56 -13.03
C PRO A 15 14.91 3.79 -13.71
N ASN A 16 14.85 3.46 -15.00
CA ASN A 16 13.60 3.41 -15.75
C ASN A 16 12.71 2.23 -15.29
N PHE A 17 11.49 2.14 -15.81
CA PHE A 17 10.53 1.11 -15.44
C PHE A 17 11.10 -0.32 -15.52
N ASN A 18 11.70 -0.69 -16.66
CA ASN A 18 12.29 -2.02 -16.85
C ASN A 18 13.49 -2.27 -15.92
N ALA A 19 14.30 -1.24 -15.67
CA ALA A 19 15.39 -1.33 -14.71
C ALA A 19 14.86 -1.58 -13.30
N ARG A 20 13.77 -0.92 -12.88
CA ARG A 20 13.14 -1.16 -11.58
C ARG A 20 12.64 -2.59 -11.43
N ILE A 21 11.99 -3.14 -12.46
CA ILE A 21 11.61 -4.58 -12.48
C ILE A 21 12.82 -5.46 -12.22
N LYS A 22 13.91 -5.25 -12.96
CA LYS A 22 15.14 -6.04 -12.81
C LYS A 22 15.78 -5.87 -11.43
N ILE A 23 15.74 -4.66 -10.87
CA ILE A 23 16.24 -4.41 -9.50
C ILE A 23 15.41 -5.21 -8.48
N PHE A 24 14.09 -5.21 -8.59
CA PHE A 24 13.23 -6.05 -7.75
C PHE A 24 13.55 -7.53 -7.91
N GLU A 25 13.62 -8.04 -9.14
CA GLU A 25 13.96 -9.45 -9.41
C GLU A 25 15.31 -9.85 -8.78
N ILE A 26 16.33 -9.00 -8.92
CA ILE A 26 17.68 -9.26 -8.36
C ILE A 26 17.64 -9.30 -6.83
N HIS A 27 16.95 -8.35 -6.20
CA HIS A 27 16.90 -8.27 -4.74
C HIS A 27 15.92 -9.27 -4.10
N CYS A 28 14.96 -9.79 -4.88
CA CYS A 28 14.04 -10.82 -4.43
C CYS A 28 14.51 -12.24 -4.77
N ARG A 29 15.60 -12.39 -5.53
CA ARG A 29 16.15 -13.69 -5.90
C ARG A 29 16.55 -14.50 -4.67
N GLY A 30 15.97 -15.68 -4.53
CA GLY A 30 16.23 -16.61 -3.43
C GLY A 30 15.44 -16.33 -2.15
N LYS A 31 14.51 -15.35 -2.17
CA LYS A 31 13.56 -15.14 -1.07
C LYS A 31 12.31 -16.01 -1.26
N PRO A 32 11.63 -16.42 -0.18
CA PRO A 32 10.35 -17.12 -0.26
C PRO A 32 9.26 -16.12 -0.67
N LEU A 33 8.92 -16.09 -1.96
CA LEU A 33 7.93 -15.18 -2.53
C LEU A 33 6.65 -15.95 -2.87
N SER A 34 5.51 -15.36 -2.54
CA SER A 34 4.21 -15.88 -2.97
C SER A 34 4.03 -15.74 -4.49
N SER A 35 3.20 -16.61 -5.07
CA SER A 35 2.92 -16.63 -6.51
C SER A 35 2.19 -15.38 -7.06
N ASP A 36 1.64 -14.55 -6.17
CA ASP A 36 0.89 -13.33 -6.51
C ASP A 36 1.78 -12.08 -6.69
N ILE A 37 3.10 -12.20 -6.49
CA ILE A 37 4.03 -11.08 -6.63
C ILE A 37 4.07 -10.58 -8.08
N ASN A 38 3.72 -9.31 -8.26
CA ASN A 38 3.79 -8.63 -9.54
C ASN A 38 4.87 -7.54 -9.56
N PHE A 39 6.04 -7.86 -10.13
CA PHE A 39 7.17 -6.93 -10.22
C PHE A 39 6.92 -5.73 -11.14
N GLU A 40 6.11 -5.88 -12.19
CA GLU A 40 5.70 -4.75 -13.04
C GLU A 40 4.93 -3.74 -12.20
N LYS A 41 4.01 -4.22 -11.37
CA LYS A 41 3.22 -3.36 -10.50
C LYS A 41 4.07 -2.66 -9.45
N LEU A 42 5.03 -3.38 -8.85
CA LEU A 42 5.99 -2.77 -7.92
C LEU A 42 6.83 -1.69 -8.61
N ALA A 43 7.22 -1.90 -9.88
CA ALA A 43 7.96 -0.91 -10.66
C ALA A 43 7.11 0.31 -11.03
N GLU A 44 5.80 0.18 -11.25
CA GLU A 44 4.89 1.32 -11.41
C GLU A 44 4.82 2.16 -10.13
N LEU A 45 4.64 1.49 -8.99
CA LEU A 45 4.46 2.14 -7.68
C LEU A 45 5.74 2.78 -7.12
N THR A 46 6.89 2.44 -7.69
CA THR A 46 8.20 2.98 -7.30
C THR A 46 8.82 3.87 -8.37
N GLU A 47 7.99 4.46 -9.23
CA GLU A 47 8.46 5.56 -10.06
C GLU A 47 9.04 6.68 -9.20
N GLY A 48 10.21 7.19 -9.58
CA GLY A 48 10.91 8.18 -8.79
C GLY A 48 11.76 7.63 -7.65
N TYR A 49 11.92 6.31 -7.50
CA TYR A 49 12.77 5.70 -6.47
C TYR A 49 14.19 5.44 -7.01
N ALA A 50 15.19 5.60 -6.14
CA ALA A 50 16.54 5.15 -6.43
C ALA A 50 16.65 3.62 -6.28
N SER A 51 17.67 3.02 -6.89
CA SER A 51 17.95 1.57 -6.73
C SER A 51 18.15 1.18 -5.27
N SER A 52 18.75 2.06 -4.47
CA SER A 52 18.90 1.89 -3.02
C SER A 52 17.57 1.85 -2.28
N ASP A 53 16.58 2.62 -2.72
CA ASP A 53 15.27 2.63 -2.11
C ASP A 53 14.51 1.34 -2.42
N ILE A 54 14.61 0.84 -3.66
CA ILE A 54 13.99 -0.43 -4.06
C ILE A 54 14.60 -1.61 -3.29
N LYS A 55 15.94 -1.64 -3.14
CA LYS A 55 16.61 -2.64 -2.30
C LYS A 55 16.04 -2.62 -0.88
N ALA A 56 15.96 -1.44 -0.28
CA ALA A 56 15.46 -1.31 1.08
C ALA A 56 13.97 -1.65 1.21
N ILE A 57 13.15 -1.42 0.17
CA ILE A 57 11.78 -1.93 0.11
C ILE A 57 11.77 -3.46 0.17
N CYS A 58 12.64 -4.13 -0.61
CA CYS A 58 12.72 -5.59 -0.61
C CYS A 58 13.15 -6.14 0.76
N ASP A 59 14.10 -5.47 1.42
CA ASP A 59 14.56 -5.83 2.76
C ASP A 59 13.41 -5.66 3.78
N SER A 60 12.76 -4.49 3.82
CA SER A 60 11.63 -4.25 4.73
C SER A 60 10.41 -5.12 4.46
N ALA A 61 10.15 -5.50 3.21
CA ALA A 61 9.09 -6.46 2.90
C ALA A 61 9.42 -7.87 3.42
N SER A 62 10.72 -8.22 3.48
CA SER A 62 11.17 -9.52 4.01
C SER A 62 11.15 -9.55 5.55
N GLU A 63 11.35 -8.40 6.19
CA GLU A 63 11.34 -8.27 7.65
C GLU A 63 9.96 -8.59 8.24
N ILE A 64 8.86 -8.27 7.55
CA ILE A 64 7.50 -8.48 8.06
C ILE A 64 7.21 -9.96 8.38
N PRO A 65 7.26 -10.91 7.42
CA PRO A 65 7.05 -12.32 7.73
C PRO A 65 8.16 -12.90 8.62
N TRP A 66 9.36 -12.31 8.62
CA TRP A 66 10.43 -12.74 9.51
C TRP A 66 10.14 -12.39 10.98
N GLU A 67 9.60 -11.21 11.25
CA GLU A 67 9.14 -10.80 12.58
C GLU A 67 7.96 -11.67 13.06
N GLU A 68 7.00 -11.98 12.18
CA GLU A 68 5.89 -12.89 12.47
C GLU A 68 6.38 -14.31 12.82
N ALA A 69 7.38 -14.82 12.09
CA ALA A 69 7.97 -16.12 12.37
C ALA A 69 8.66 -16.15 13.74
N ILE A 70 9.34 -15.08 14.13
CA ILE A 70 10.06 -15.01 15.42
C ILE A 70 9.11 -14.81 16.61
N HIS A 71 8.12 -13.94 16.48
CA HIS A 71 7.24 -13.58 17.59
C HIS A 71 6.02 -14.49 17.72
N GLU A 72 5.44 -14.93 16.61
CA GLU A 72 4.19 -15.69 16.57
C GLU A 72 4.39 -17.14 16.16
N GLY A 73 5.58 -17.50 15.65
CA GLY A 73 5.87 -18.84 15.13
C GLY A 73 5.19 -19.13 13.80
N ILE A 74 4.71 -18.09 13.09
CA ILE A 74 4.00 -18.22 11.82
C ILE A 74 5.00 -18.07 10.69
N GLU A 75 5.32 -19.18 10.02
CA GLU A 75 6.13 -19.15 8.81
C GLU A 75 5.24 -18.99 7.58
N ARG A 76 5.46 -17.90 6.83
CA ARG A 76 4.78 -17.65 5.55
C ARG A 76 5.71 -17.00 4.53
N GLU A 77 5.31 -17.08 3.27
CA GLU A 77 5.99 -16.41 2.17
C GLU A 77 5.74 -14.88 2.20
N ILE A 78 6.63 -14.14 1.54
CA ILE A 78 6.49 -12.70 1.32
C ILE A 78 5.39 -12.49 0.28
N THR A 79 4.38 -11.70 0.64
CA THR A 79 3.20 -11.43 -0.18
C THR A 79 3.27 -10.04 -0.82
N MET A 80 2.38 -9.78 -1.78
CA MET A 80 2.29 -8.45 -2.41
C MET A 80 1.98 -7.35 -1.39
N ASP A 81 1.20 -7.65 -0.35
CA ASP A 81 0.85 -6.70 0.71
C ASP A 81 2.06 -6.25 1.53
N ASP A 82 3.03 -7.13 1.78
CA ASP A 82 4.26 -6.78 2.51
C ASP A 82 5.08 -5.73 1.74
N PHE A 83 5.19 -5.90 0.41
CA PHE A 83 5.84 -4.90 -0.45
C PHE A 83 5.10 -3.57 -0.43
N LEU A 84 3.77 -3.58 -0.43
CA LEU A 84 2.95 -2.37 -0.41
C LEU A 84 3.07 -1.63 0.93
N LYS A 85 3.10 -2.37 2.04
CA LYS A 85 3.40 -1.85 3.38
C LYS A 85 4.79 -1.20 3.40
N ALA A 86 5.81 -1.86 2.83
CA ALA A 86 7.17 -1.34 2.76
C ALA A 86 7.26 -0.08 1.89
N ILE A 87 6.64 -0.05 0.70
CA ILE A 87 6.59 1.12 -0.19
C ILE A 87 5.92 2.30 0.51
N LYS A 88 4.81 2.07 1.23
CA LYS A 88 4.08 3.13 1.93
C LYS A 88 4.90 3.78 3.04
N LYS A 89 5.73 3.01 3.75
CA LYS A 89 6.59 3.52 4.82
C LYS A 89 7.82 4.27 4.29
N ARG A 90 8.29 3.92 3.09
CA ARG A 90 9.54 4.45 2.54
C ARG A 90 9.30 5.69 1.68
N LYS A 91 10.12 6.72 1.89
CA LYS A 91 10.20 7.88 1.00
C LYS A 91 11.33 7.68 -0.01
N SER A 92 11.15 8.22 -1.22
CA SER A 92 12.22 8.23 -2.21
C SER A 92 13.35 9.15 -1.77
N SER A 93 14.59 8.65 -1.86
CA SER A 93 15.81 9.42 -1.68
C SER A 93 16.19 10.24 -2.92
N LEU A 94 15.65 9.85 -4.08
CA LEU A 94 15.97 10.47 -5.36
C LEU A 94 15.29 11.83 -5.52
N ILE A 95 14.05 11.99 -5.05
CA ILE A 95 13.30 13.24 -5.22
C ILE A 95 13.98 14.44 -4.51
N PRO A 96 14.40 14.34 -3.24
CA PRO A 96 15.16 15.42 -2.59
C PRO A 96 16.46 15.74 -3.34
N TRP A 97 17.15 14.71 -3.85
CA TRP A 97 18.40 14.88 -4.58
C TRP A 97 18.19 15.61 -5.92
N ILE A 98 17.16 15.25 -6.69
CA ILE A 98 16.81 15.90 -7.97
C ILE A 98 16.53 17.38 -7.74
N ASN A 99 15.72 17.71 -6.73
CA ASN A 99 15.40 19.10 -6.41
C ASN A 99 16.64 19.91 -6.02
N MET A 100 17.54 19.31 -5.24
CA MET A 100 18.81 19.93 -4.89
C MET A 100 19.70 20.14 -6.12
N ALA A 101 19.84 19.10 -6.96
CA ALA A 101 20.68 19.14 -8.16
C ALA A 101 20.21 20.21 -9.14
N LYS A 102 18.89 20.27 -9.41
CA LYS A 102 18.29 21.31 -10.26
C LYS A 102 18.63 22.71 -9.75
N ARG A 103 18.39 22.96 -8.46
CA ARG A 103 18.67 24.26 -7.83
C ARG A 103 20.14 24.66 -7.93
N GLU A 104 21.06 23.72 -7.78
CA GLU A 104 22.49 24.00 -7.82
C GLU A 104 23.00 24.29 -9.23
N ILE A 105 22.48 23.58 -10.24
CA ILE A 105 22.81 23.83 -11.65
C ILE A 105 22.29 25.21 -12.07
N GLU A 106 21.05 25.55 -11.72
CA GLU A 106 20.45 26.87 -12.01
C GLU A 106 21.21 28.02 -11.33
N LYS A 107 21.67 27.82 -10.08
CA LYS A 107 22.44 28.84 -9.35
C LYS A 107 23.84 29.06 -9.91
N SER A 108 24.51 27.99 -10.32
CA SER A 108 25.88 28.04 -10.82
C SER A 108 25.96 28.55 -12.27
N GLY A 109 24.85 28.48 -13.02
CA GLY A 109 24.82 28.81 -14.45
C GLY A 109 25.59 27.80 -15.31
N GLU A 110 25.91 26.62 -14.77
CA GLU A 110 26.71 25.58 -15.42
C GLU A 110 25.84 24.60 -16.26
N GLU A 111 24.70 25.06 -16.77
CA GLU A 111 23.74 24.26 -17.54
C GLU A 111 24.38 23.60 -18.77
N SER A 112 25.23 24.33 -19.47
CA SER A 112 25.94 23.84 -20.66
C SER A 112 26.99 22.77 -20.34
N ILE A 113 27.49 22.76 -19.11
CA ILE A 113 28.51 21.81 -18.63
C ILE A 113 27.84 20.50 -18.23
N TYR A 114 26.68 20.56 -17.56
CA TYR A 114 25.93 19.40 -17.09
C TYR A 114 24.71 19.11 -17.95
N LYS A 115 24.86 19.17 -19.26
CA LYS A 115 23.72 19.09 -20.21
C LYS A 115 22.79 17.91 -19.95
N ASP A 116 23.33 16.70 -19.83
CA ASP A 116 22.52 15.47 -19.66
C ASP A 116 21.83 15.41 -18.30
N LEU A 117 22.54 15.82 -17.25
CA LEU A 117 21.99 15.91 -15.90
C LEU A 117 20.91 16.99 -15.84
N TYR A 118 21.13 18.16 -16.44
CA TYR A 118 20.19 19.26 -16.47
C TYR A 118 18.92 18.89 -17.23
N ALA A 119 19.04 18.23 -18.40
CA ALA A 119 17.91 17.70 -19.14
C ALA A 119 17.12 16.70 -18.27
N PHE A 120 17.80 15.76 -17.63
CA PHE A 120 17.17 14.78 -16.74
C PHE A 120 16.42 15.43 -15.57
N VAL A 121 17.05 16.33 -14.80
CA VAL A 121 16.39 16.95 -13.63
C VAL A 121 15.30 17.95 -14.01
N SER A 122 15.33 18.48 -15.25
CA SER A 122 14.31 19.38 -15.78
C SER A 122 13.07 18.64 -16.28
N GLU A 123 13.26 17.47 -16.90
CA GLU A 123 12.18 16.59 -17.37
C GLU A 123 11.57 15.73 -16.27
N PHE A 124 12.29 15.51 -15.17
CA PHE A 124 11.78 14.72 -14.06
C PHE A 124 10.54 15.41 -13.48
N LYS A 125 9.37 14.80 -13.70
CA LYS A 125 8.14 15.25 -13.07
C LYS A 125 8.37 15.32 -11.58
N THR A 126 8.27 16.51 -11.01
CA THR A 126 8.07 16.68 -9.57
C THR A 126 6.74 16.03 -9.25
N TYR A 127 6.77 14.73 -8.94
CA TYR A 127 5.68 14.08 -8.23
C TYR A 127 5.59 14.83 -6.90
N GLU A 128 4.67 15.77 -6.81
CA GLU A 128 4.30 16.27 -5.50
C GLU A 128 3.82 15.07 -4.69
N GLU A 129 4.18 15.05 -3.41
CA GLU A 129 3.86 13.97 -2.47
C GLU A 129 2.35 13.60 -2.52
N GLU A 130 1.50 14.52 -2.97
CA GLU A 130 0.07 14.35 -3.23
C GLU A 130 -0.28 13.42 -4.41
N GLU A 131 0.40 13.51 -5.56
CA GLU A 131 0.14 12.61 -6.69
C GLU A 131 0.59 11.18 -6.38
N PHE A 132 1.70 11.02 -5.65
CA PHE A 132 2.15 9.74 -5.14
C PHE A 132 1.13 9.14 -4.15
N LYS A 133 0.62 9.96 -3.21
CA LYS A 133 -0.49 9.57 -2.32
C LYS A 133 -1.76 9.24 -3.11
N LYS A 134 -2.03 9.89 -4.25
CA LYS A 134 -3.20 9.64 -5.11
C LYS A 134 -3.07 8.32 -5.87
N ILE A 135 -1.88 7.96 -6.36
CA ILE A 135 -1.57 6.65 -6.95
C ILE A 135 -1.74 5.56 -5.89
N LEU A 136 -1.13 5.73 -4.71
CA LEU A 136 -1.30 4.79 -3.59
C LEU A 136 -2.76 4.67 -3.15
N ARG A 137 -3.53 5.77 -3.11
CA ARG A 137 -4.97 5.77 -2.78
C ARG A 137 -5.82 5.10 -3.86
N LYS A 138 -5.51 5.28 -5.14
CA LYS A 138 -6.22 4.66 -6.27
C LYS A 138 -5.99 3.14 -6.29
N GLU A 139 -4.79 2.68 -5.94
CA GLU A 139 -4.49 1.25 -5.82
C GLU A 139 -5.00 0.65 -4.51
N LYS A 140 -5.12 1.46 -3.44
CA LYS A 140 -5.83 1.08 -2.20
C LYS A 140 -7.28 0.65 -2.43
N ILE A 141 -7.89 1.05 -3.55
CA ILE A 141 -9.26 0.63 -3.96
C ILE A 141 -9.24 -0.74 -4.68
N ARG A 142 -8.08 -1.21 -5.16
CA ARG A 142 -7.89 -2.55 -5.75
C ARG A 142 -7.32 -3.57 -4.78
N LEU A 143 -6.55 -3.13 -3.80
CA LEU A 143 -5.92 -3.94 -2.75
C LEU A 143 -6.78 -4.06 -1.48
N THR A 144 -8.04 -3.62 -1.52
CA THR A 144 -9.03 -3.99 -0.50
C THR A 144 -9.10 -5.50 -0.47
N THR A 145 -8.44 -6.05 0.53
CA THR A 145 -8.21 -7.45 0.84
C THR A 145 -9.52 -8.22 0.91
N ARG A 146 -9.41 -9.55 0.85
CA ARG A 146 -10.49 -10.48 1.22
C ARG A 146 -11.17 -10.09 2.55
N GLU A 147 -10.41 -9.53 3.49
CA GLU A 147 -10.90 -9.00 4.77
C GLU A 147 -11.77 -7.74 4.63
N ASP A 148 -11.48 -6.83 3.70
CA ASP A 148 -12.32 -5.66 3.38
C ASP A 148 -13.62 -6.07 2.66
N GLU A 149 -13.55 -7.09 1.80
CA GLU A 149 -14.74 -7.68 1.18
C GLU A 149 -15.60 -8.41 2.22
N GLU A 150 -14.98 -9.16 3.12
CA GLU A 150 -15.63 -9.82 4.26
C GLU A 150 -16.25 -8.78 5.21
N LEU A 151 -15.55 -7.68 5.52
CA LEU A 151 -16.06 -6.57 6.32
C LEU A 151 -17.29 -5.93 5.66
N ARG A 152 -17.22 -5.61 4.36
CA ARG A 152 -18.37 -5.06 3.60
C ARG A 152 -19.52 -6.05 3.47
N ARG A 153 -19.23 -7.35 3.48
CA ARG A 153 -20.26 -8.40 3.49
C ARG A 153 -20.96 -8.45 4.84
N MET A 154 -20.20 -8.48 5.94
CA MET A 154 -20.72 -8.47 7.31
C MET A 154 -21.51 -7.20 7.62
N GLU A 155 -21.07 -6.03 7.16
CA GLU A 155 -21.80 -4.76 7.31
C GLU A 155 -23.13 -4.76 6.53
N ARG A 156 -23.20 -5.41 5.36
CA ARG A 156 -24.46 -5.60 4.62
C ARG A 156 -25.40 -6.56 5.33
N GLU A 157 -24.89 -7.67 5.84
CA GLU A 157 -25.66 -8.68 6.56
C GLU A 157 -26.25 -8.12 7.87
N LYS A 158 -25.46 -7.31 8.60
CA LYS A 158 -25.94 -6.56 9.76
C LYS A 158 -27.11 -5.64 9.39
N LYS A 159 -26.97 -4.87 8.32
CA LYS A 159 -28.01 -3.95 7.86
C LYS A 159 -29.31 -4.68 7.47
N ASP A 160 -29.20 -5.83 6.78
CA ASP A 160 -30.36 -6.64 6.42
C ASP A 160 -31.10 -7.18 7.66
N LEU A 161 -30.37 -7.51 8.73
CA LEU A 161 -30.95 -7.92 10.02
C LEU A 161 -31.65 -6.76 10.73
N GLU A 162 -31.07 -5.56 10.71
CA GLU A 162 -31.69 -4.34 11.22
C GLU A 162 -33.01 -4.02 10.49
N ASP A 163 -33.01 -4.12 9.16
CA ASP A 163 -34.20 -3.92 8.32
C ASP A 163 -35.29 -4.98 8.62
N LYS A 164 -34.90 -6.24 8.88
CA LYS A 164 -35.83 -7.31 9.30
C LYS A 164 -36.44 -7.04 10.68
N ILE A 165 -35.66 -6.48 11.62
CA ILE A 165 -36.16 -6.05 12.93
C ILE A 165 -37.18 -4.93 12.76
N GLU A 166 -36.91 -3.93 11.92
CA GLU A 166 -37.89 -2.86 11.63
C GLU A 166 -39.16 -3.41 10.99
N MET A 167 -39.04 -4.34 10.03
CA MET A 167 -40.20 -5.01 9.43
C MET A 167 -41.01 -5.80 10.46
N ALA A 168 -40.36 -6.52 11.38
CA ALA A 168 -41.02 -7.27 12.44
C ALA A 168 -41.77 -6.34 13.40
N LYS A 169 -41.16 -5.22 13.79
CA LYS A 169 -41.80 -4.16 14.57
C LYS A 169 -43.01 -3.59 13.82
N HIS A 170 -42.89 -3.34 12.53
CA HIS A 170 -43.98 -2.80 11.73
C HIS A 170 -45.17 -3.78 11.59
N LYS A 171 -44.92 -5.08 11.43
CA LYS A 171 -45.96 -6.13 11.43
C LYS A 171 -46.64 -6.30 12.79
N TYR A 172 -45.88 -6.12 13.88
CA TYR A 172 -46.43 -6.07 15.23
C TYR A 172 -47.40 -4.90 15.42
N TYR A 173 -47.03 -3.69 15.00
CA TYR A 173 -47.91 -2.52 15.07
C TYR A 173 -49.19 -2.68 14.23
N ARG A 174 -49.12 -3.45 13.13
CA ARG A 174 -50.28 -3.84 12.32
C ARG A 174 -51.10 -5.01 12.88
N ARG A 175 -50.74 -5.55 14.06
CA ARG A 175 -51.37 -6.70 14.73
C ARG A 175 -51.35 -8.00 13.92
N GLU A 176 -50.42 -8.11 12.98
CA GLU A 176 -50.28 -9.30 12.12
C GLU A 176 -49.54 -10.45 12.83
N ILE A 177 -48.85 -10.17 13.94
CA ILE A 177 -48.01 -11.14 14.68
C ILE A 177 -48.24 -10.98 16.19
N ALA A 178 -48.23 -12.10 16.93
CA ALA A 178 -48.35 -12.11 18.38
C ALA A 178 -47.14 -11.45 19.08
N PRO A 179 -47.34 -10.79 20.24
CA PRO A 179 -46.27 -10.08 20.95
C PRO A 179 -45.07 -10.96 21.32
N GLU A 180 -45.33 -12.20 21.74
CA GLU A 180 -44.30 -13.17 22.13
C GLU A 180 -43.45 -13.61 20.93
N SER A 181 -44.08 -13.83 19.78
CA SER A 181 -43.38 -14.20 18.54
C SER A 181 -42.49 -13.08 18.03
N VAL A 182 -42.92 -11.82 18.13
CA VAL A 182 -42.11 -10.66 17.70
C VAL A 182 -40.91 -10.47 18.62
N ARG A 183 -41.10 -10.63 19.93
CA ARG A 183 -40.02 -10.54 20.91
C ARG A 183 -38.91 -11.56 20.65
N ASN A 184 -39.28 -12.82 20.42
CA ASN A 184 -38.32 -13.88 20.11
C ASN A 184 -37.56 -13.62 18.79
N ILE A 185 -38.24 -13.08 17.77
CA ILE A 185 -37.62 -12.73 16.48
C ILE A 185 -36.61 -11.58 16.66
N ILE A 186 -36.97 -10.57 17.45
CA ILE A 186 -36.07 -9.44 17.72
C ILE A 186 -34.86 -9.89 18.52
N GLU A 187 -35.06 -10.68 19.59
CA GLU A 187 -33.96 -11.19 20.42
C GLU A 187 -32.97 -12.06 19.62
N ASP A 188 -33.46 -12.89 18.69
CA ASP A 188 -32.61 -13.71 17.81
C ASP A 188 -31.77 -12.86 16.84
N TYR A 189 -32.37 -11.86 16.19
CA TYR A 189 -31.65 -10.97 15.28
C TYR A 189 -30.70 -10.02 16.01
N GLU A 190 -31.06 -9.52 17.19
CA GLU A 190 -30.17 -8.72 18.03
C GLU A 190 -28.93 -9.50 18.45
N LYS A 191 -29.08 -10.79 18.78
CA LYS A 191 -27.95 -11.67 19.10
C LYS A 191 -27.00 -11.84 17.92
N GLN A 192 -27.54 -12.07 16.71
CA GLN A 192 -26.73 -12.18 15.48
C GLN A 192 -26.00 -10.88 15.16
N ILE A 193 -26.65 -9.73 15.37
CA ILE A 193 -26.02 -8.41 15.20
C ILE A 193 -24.85 -8.22 16.18
N ILE A 194 -25.00 -8.62 17.45
CA ILE A 194 -23.94 -8.53 18.46
C ILE A 194 -22.75 -9.41 18.07
N GLU A 195 -22.98 -10.63 17.60
CA GLU A 195 -21.92 -11.53 17.13
C GLU A 195 -21.16 -10.91 15.94
N LEU A 196 -21.89 -10.38 14.95
CA LEU A 196 -21.29 -9.65 13.82
C LEU A 196 -20.50 -8.42 14.26
N ASP A 197 -20.99 -7.64 15.24
CA ASP A 197 -20.29 -6.46 15.75
C ASP A 197 -18.99 -6.82 16.47
N VAL A 198 -18.96 -7.93 17.21
CA VAL A 198 -17.74 -8.44 17.84
C VAL A 198 -16.72 -8.84 16.77
N GLU A 199 -17.16 -9.51 15.71
CA GLU A 199 -16.31 -9.95 14.61
C GLU A 199 -15.75 -8.77 13.79
N ILE A 200 -16.62 -7.81 13.46
CA ILE A 200 -16.25 -6.54 12.80
C ILE A 200 -15.21 -5.78 13.63
N ASN A 201 -15.39 -5.69 14.95
CA ASN A 201 -14.45 -4.98 15.82
C ASN A 201 -13.10 -5.71 15.94
N LYS A 202 -13.09 -7.05 15.93
CA LYS A 202 -11.84 -7.85 15.87
C LYS A 202 -11.07 -7.62 14.57
N LEU A 203 -11.77 -7.56 13.43
CA LEU A 203 -11.14 -7.26 12.14
C LEU A 203 -10.56 -5.83 12.14
N ARG A 204 -11.31 -4.85 12.65
CA ARG A 204 -10.87 -3.45 12.78
C ARG A 204 -9.73 -3.24 13.79
N SER A 205 -9.61 -4.08 14.82
CA SER A 205 -8.50 -4.00 15.79
C SER A 205 -7.21 -4.56 15.20
N LYS A 206 -7.27 -5.65 14.43
CA LYS A 206 -6.13 -6.18 13.67
C LYS A 206 -5.56 -5.15 12.70
N GLU A 207 -6.41 -4.36 12.03
CA GLU A 207 -5.96 -3.24 11.19
C GLU A 207 -5.26 -2.11 11.96
N LYS A 208 -5.52 -1.96 13.27
CA LYS A 208 -4.92 -0.92 14.11
C LYS A 208 -3.61 -1.38 14.75
N GLU A 209 -3.47 -2.65 15.09
CA GLU A 209 -2.22 -3.23 15.63
C GLU A 209 -1.15 -3.39 14.55
N GLY A 210 -1.53 -3.52 13.27
CA GLY A 210 -0.61 -3.54 12.13
C GLY A 210 -0.16 -2.17 11.57
N LYS A 211 -0.39 -1.05 12.28
CA LYS A 211 0.03 0.31 11.89
C LYS A 211 1.19 0.83 12.73
#